data_AF-A0A920K6V6-F1
#
_entry.id   AF-A0A920K6V6-F1
#
_cell.length_a   1.000
_cell.length_b   1.000
_cell.length_c   1.000
_cell.angle_alpha   90.00
_cell.angle_beta   90.00
_cell.angle_gamma   90.00
#
_symmetry.space_group_name_H-M   'P 1'
#
loop_
_entity.id
_entity.type
_entity.pdbx_description
1 polymer ?
#
loop_
_entity_poly.entity_id
_entity_poly.type
_entity_poly.pdbx_seq_one_letter_code
_entity_poly.pdbx_strand_id
1 'polypeptide(L)' 'MDEIECPTCHGSRLNEAAMCFRLADKNISEISSMGLIELARWVNHLDDKISEKQKAIAAEIIKEIQKESSFF' A
#
# COMPACT_ATOMS: atom_id res chain seq x y z
N MET A 1 20.64 18.82 7.62
CA MET A 1 20.59 17.38 7.30
C MET A 1 19.95 17.35 5.94
N ASP A 2 20.76 17.37 4.88
CA ASP A 2 20.27 17.46 3.51
C ASP A 2 19.75 16.09 3.09
N GLU A 3 18.42 15.94 3.08
CA GLU A 3 17.75 14.84 2.40
C GLU A 3 17.86 15.08 0.89
N ILE A 4 18.76 14.35 0.25
CA ILE A 4 18.86 14.32 -1.21
C ILE A 4 17.92 13.22 -1.68
N GLU A 5 16.78 13.61 -2.26
CA GLU A 5 15.89 12.67 -2.90
C GLU A 5 16.61 11.93 -4.03
N CYS A 6 16.53 10.61 -4.03
CA CYS A 6 17.10 9.80 -5.11
C CYS A 6 16.34 10.11 -6.41
N PRO A 7 17.01 10.53 -7.51
CA PRO A 7 16.33 10.88 -8.75
C PRO A 7 15.72 9.69 -9.48
N THR A 8 16.10 8.45 -9.13
CA THR A 8 15.59 7.23 -9.75
C THR A 8 14.36 6.68 -9.04
N CYS A 9 14.33 6.72 -7.70
CA CYS A 9 13.21 6.17 -6.93
C CYS A 9 12.35 7.25 -6.25
N HIS A 10 12.73 8.53 -6.35
CA HIS A 10 12.04 9.66 -5.73
C HIS A 10 11.73 9.44 -4.25
N GLY A 11 12.68 8.85 -3.52
CA GLY A 11 12.50 8.53 -2.10
C GLY A 11 11.70 7.26 -1.80
N SER A 12 11.06 6.62 -2.78
CA SER A 12 10.29 5.37 -2.58
C SER A 12 11.17 4.16 -2.25
N ARG A 13 12.46 4.19 -2.62
CA ARG A 13 13.43 3.08 -2.47
C ARG A 13 13.04 1.81 -3.23
N LEU A 14 12.15 1.93 -4.21
CA LEU A 14 11.64 0.84 -5.04
C LEU A 14 12.15 0.93 -6.48
N ASN A 15 12.13 -0.19 -7.20
CA ASN A 15 12.39 -0.22 -8.63
C ASN A 15 11.13 0.16 -9.43
N GLU A 16 11.29 0.51 -10.71
CA GLU A 16 10.17 0.91 -11.58
C GLU A 16 9.11 -0.19 -11.69
N ALA A 17 9.53 -1.46 -11.77
CA ALA A 17 8.61 -2.59 -11.83
C ALA A 17 7.65 -2.61 -10.64
N ALA A 18 8.15 -2.38 -9.42
CA ALA A 18 7.34 -2.28 -8.21
C ALA A 18 6.41 -1.06 -8.24
N MET A 19 6.84 0.07 -8.81
CA MET A 19 6.00 1.27 -8.95
C MET A 19 4.88 1.14 -10.00
N CYS A 20 5.07 0.27 -11.01
CA CYS A 20 4.03 -0.02 -12.01
C CYS A 20 2.87 -0.83 -11.45
N PHE A 21 3.07 -1.58 -10.36
CA PHE A 21 1.98 -2.32 -9.72
C PHE A 21 1.06 -1.37 -8.97
N ARG A 22 -0.21 -1.36 -9.39
CA ARG A 22 -1.27 -0.57 -8.79
C ARG A 22 -2.34 -1.48 -8.21
N LEU A 23 -2.80 -1.13 -7.02
CA LEU A 23 -3.92 -1.75 -6.33
C LEU A 23 -4.92 -0.65 -6.02
N ALA A 24 -6.17 -0.80 -6.49
CA ALA A 24 -7.22 0.22 -6.31
C ALA A 24 -6.75 1.66 -6.61
N ASP A 25 -6.10 1.82 -7.76
CA ASP A 25 -5.55 3.07 -8.29
C ASP A 25 -4.32 3.64 -7.55
N LYS A 26 -3.72 2.90 -6.62
CA LYS A 26 -2.53 3.34 -5.87
C LYS A 26 -1.35 2.39 -6.03
N ASN A 27 -0.15 2.94 -6.17
CA ASN A 27 1.08 2.16 -6.13
C ASN A 27 1.54 1.92 -4.68
N ILE A 28 2.53 1.03 -4.51
CA ILE A 28 3.05 0.66 -3.19
C ILE A 28 3.66 1.84 -2.42
N SER A 29 4.30 2.81 -3.10
CA SER A 29 4.84 4.00 -2.44
C SER A 29 3.72 4.85 -1.84
N GLU A 30 2.63 5.05 -2.59
CA GLU A 30 1.46 5.80 -2.12
C GLU A 30 0.79 5.13 -0.92
N ILE A 31 0.71 3.79 -0.92
CA ILE A 31 0.14 3.02 0.19
C ILE A 31 1.05 3.08 1.42
N SER A 32 2.37 2.93 1.25
CA SER A 32 3.34 2.98 2.35
C SER A 32 3.48 4.36 2.99
N SER A 33 3.12 5.43 2.27
CA SER A 33 3.10 6.79 2.81
C SER A 33 1.81 7.15 3.56
N MET A 34 0.79 6.28 3.58
CA MET A 34 -0.45 6.54 4.31
C MET A 34 -0.25 6.49 5.82
N GLY A 35 -0.96 7.36 6.53
CA GLY A 35 -1.10 7.24 7.98
C GLY A 35 -1.88 5.98 8.35
N LEU A 36 -1.62 5.40 9.52
CA LEU A 36 -2.22 4.11 9.94
C LEU A 36 -3.75 4.09 9.87
N ILE A 37 -4.41 5.18 10.32
CA ILE A 37 -5.87 5.31 10.29
C ILE A 37 -6.40 5.40 8.85
N GLU A 38 -5.67 6.09 7.97
CA GLU A 38 -6.01 6.19 6.55
C GLU A 38 -5.85 4.83 5.87
N LEU A 39 -4.74 4.14 6.12
CA LEU A 39 -4.48 2.81 5.62
C LEU A 39 -5.57 1.82 6.06
N ALA A 40 -5.97 1.84 7.33
CA ALA A 40 -7.05 1.00 7.84
C ALA A 40 -8.37 1.24 7.10
N ARG A 41 -8.74 2.51 6.89
CA ARG A 41 -9.93 2.88 6.11
C ARG A 41 -9.81 2.43 4.66
N TRP A 42 -8.65 2.64 4.03
CA TRP A 42 -8.41 2.26 2.64
C TRP A 42 -8.52 0.75 2.43
N VAL A 43 -7.93 -0.04 3.32
CA VAL A 43 -7.99 -1.51 3.30
C VAL A 43 -9.44 -2.01 3.47
N ASN A 44 -10.23 -1.38 4.35
CA ASN A 44 -11.64 -1.74 4.52
C ASN A 44 -12.51 -1.49 3.28
N HIS A 45 -12.12 -0.54 2.41
CA HIS A 45 -12.80 -0.26 1.15
C HIS A 45 -12.18 -0.99 -0.06
N LEU A 46 -11.14 -1.79 0.18
CA LEU A 46 -10.39 -2.44 -0.90
C LEU A 46 -11.18 -3.58 -1.54
N ASP A 47 -12.04 -4.25 -0.75
CA ASP A 47 -12.83 -5.41 -1.18
C ASP A 47 -13.76 -5.08 -2.37
N ASP A 48 -14.22 -3.83 -2.48
CA ASP A 48 -15.06 -3.36 -3.59
C ASP A 48 -14.27 -3.04 -4.87
N LYS A 49 -12.94 -2.95 -4.77
CA LYS A 49 -12.05 -2.48 -5.84
C LYS A 49 -11.13 -3.55 -6.42
N ILE A 50 -11.16 -4.77 -5.88
CA ILE A 50 -10.29 -5.86 -6.31
C ILE A 50 -11.10 -7.08 -6.74
N SER A 51 -10.62 -7.78 -7.77
CA SER A 51 -11.27 -9.01 -8.26
C SER A 51 -11.17 -10.15 -7.25
N GLU A 52 -12.04 -11.15 -7.35
CA GLU A 52 -12.03 -12.34 -6.48
C GLU A 52 -10.65 -13.05 -6.45
N LYS A 53 -9.93 -13.08 -7.58
CA LYS A 53 -8.58 -13.63 -7.65
C LYS A 53 -7.59 -12.79 -6.82
N GLN A 54 -7.70 -11.46 -6.88
CA GLN A 54 -6.87 -10.57 -6.10
C GLN A 54 -7.21 -10.64 -4.61
N LYS A 55 -8.50 -10.78 -4.25
CA LYS A 55 -8.93 -11.03 -2.86
C LYS A 55 -8.28 -12.29 -2.31
N ALA A 56 -8.33 -13.40 -3.05
CA ALA A 56 -7.72 -14.65 -2.60
C ALA A 56 -6.21 -14.53 -2.34
N ILE A 57 -5.50 -13.73 -3.14
CA ILE A 57 -4.06 -13.49 -2.98
C ILE A 57 -3.79 -12.50 -1.83
N ALA A 58 -4.63 -11.48 -1.66
CA ALA A 58 -4.41 -10.40 -0.71
C ALA A 58 -5.02 -10.65 0.68
N ALA A 59 -5.88 -11.65 0.84
CA ALA A 59 -6.67 -11.88 2.06
C ALA A 59 -5.83 -11.95 3.34
N GLU A 60 -4.71 -12.67 3.31
CA GLU A 60 -3.84 -12.83 4.47
C GLU A 60 -3.11 -11.53 4.82
N ILE A 61 -2.67 -10.78 3.80
CA ILE A 61 -2.03 -9.48 3.96
C ILE A 61 -3.02 -8.43 4.51
N ILE A 62 -4.23 -8.37 3.95
CA ILE A 62 -5.31 -7.48 4.40
C ILE A 62 -5.62 -7.71 5.87
N LYS A 63 -5.71 -8.99 6.26
CA LYS A 63 -6.00 -9.38 7.65
C LYS A 63 -4.91 -8.92 8.61
N GLU A 64 -3.63 -9.05 8.25
CA GLU A 64 -2.54 -8.56 9.10
C GLU A 64 -2.52 -7.03 9.18
N ILE A 65 -2.75 -6.31 8.07
CA ILE A 65 -2.82 -4.84 8.09
C ILE A 65 -3.96 -4.36 9.01
N GLN A 66 -5.14 -4.97 8.89
CA GLN A 66 -6.28 -4.65 9.77
C GLN A 66 -5.96 -4.90 11.23
N LYS A 67 -5.35 -6.06 11.54
CA LYS A 67 -4.96 -6.43 12.90
C LYS A 67 -3.95 -5.46 13.51
N GLU A 68 -2.88 -5.10 12.79
CA GLU A 68 -1.88 -4.14 13.25
C GLU A 68 -2.48 -2.74 13.43
N SER A 69 -3.36 -2.32 12.52
CA SER A 69 -4.01 -1.01 12.63
C SER A 69 -5.01 -0.90 13.78
N SER A 70 -5.56 -2.02 14.25
CA SER A 70 -6.51 -2.08 15.38
C SER A 70 -5.85 -1.99 16.76
N PHE A 71 -4.52 -2.08 16.82
CA PHE A 71 -3.75 -1.99 18.06
C PHE A 71 -3.52 -0.53 18.54
N PHE A 72 -3.76 0.45 17.66
CA PHE A 72 -3.51 1.87 17.91
C PHE A 72 -4.80 2.68 18.13
#